data_AF-A0A533TVA1-F1
#
_entry.id   AF-A0A533TVA1-F1
#
_cell.length_a   1.000
_cell.length_b   1.000
_cell.length_c   1.000
_cell.angle_alpha   90.00
_cell.angle_beta   90.00
_cell.angle_gamma   90.00
#
_symmetry.space_group_name_H-M   'P 1'
#
loop_
_entity.id
_entity.type
_entity.pdbx_description
1 polymer ?
#
loop_
_entity_poly.entity_id
_entity_poly.type
_entity_poly.pdbx_seq_one_letter_code
_entity_poly.pdbx_strand_id
1 'polypeptide(L)'
;MLQLKTAGYIALDNLRSRKSFPPVWQDMTELEKSTDELISLFREERFNVSKELGGGYLIEEVIDRFVRTDDREFMDDSRIPEQERLESVKALERQNAFLQLYPRHIDILLPLIRQASERFRREVKILELASGSGGLALALASELKRKKFPARITGSDIVPSYIEKSNRRAAGQNLPVEFMELNAFDMKRLGRDEFDIIVTSQSLHHFSPGQLAVMIAQAGQHATTAFIGIDGYRSALLGLGVPFVAGLQAIPSFALDGLISARKFYSELELAIIAETAAGQHHYEVDCLWPLSVLTVRFD
;
A
#
# COMPACT_ATOMS: atom_id res chain seq x y z
N MET A 1 4.99 -0.69 -21.39
CA MET A 1 6.29 -0.83 -20.72
C MET A 1 6.13 -1.54 -19.38
N LEU A 2 6.34 -0.95 -18.20
CA LEU A 2 6.55 -1.78 -16.99
C LEU A 2 5.33 -2.52 -16.38
N GLN A 3 4.11 -2.20 -16.80
CA GLN A 3 2.93 -2.97 -16.38
C GLN A 3 2.80 -4.32 -17.09
N LEU A 4 3.40 -4.47 -18.28
CA LEU A 4 3.46 -5.72 -19.04
C LEU A 4 2.09 -6.41 -19.23
N LYS A 5 1.02 -5.62 -19.39
CA LYS A 5 -0.37 -6.08 -19.33
C LYS A 5 -0.67 -7.24 -20.28
N THR A 6 -0.27 -7.16 -21.55
CA THR A 6 -0.58 -8.19 -22.55
C THR A 6 0.00 -9.56 -22.14
N ALA A 7 1.30 -9.64 -21.86
CA ALA A 7 1.92 -10.88 -21.41
C ALA A 7 1.39 -11.31 -20.04
N GLY A 8 1.11 -10.35 -19.15
CA GLY A 8 0.57 -10.60 -17.82
C GLY A 8 -0.81 -11.24 -17.83
N TYR A 9 -1.76 -10.75 -18.63
CA TYR A 9 -3.09 -11.37 -18.72
C TYR A 9 -3.02 -12.81 -19.24
N ILE A 10 -2.24 -13.04 -20.31
CA ILE A 10 -2.05 -14.40 -20.84
C ILE A 10 -1.39 -15.32 -19.80
N ALA A 11 -0.39 -14.84 -19.07
CA ALA A 11 0.25 -15.61 -18.00
C ALA A 11 -0.71 -15.94 -16.85
N LEU A 12 -1.56 -14.99 -16.46
CA LEU A 12 -2.56 -15.21 -15.43
C LEU A 12 -3.60 -16.25 -15.87
N ASP A 13 -4.08 -16.18 -17.12
CA ASP A 13 -5.00 -17.17 -17.68
C ASP A 13 -4.37 -18.57 -17.75
N ASN A 14 -3.10 -18.65 -18.15
CA ASN A 14 -2.34 -19.90 -18.13
C ASN A 14 -2.26 -20.49 -16.71
N LEU A 15 -1.96 -19.67 -15.69
CA LEU A 15 -1.92 -20.13 -14.31
C LEU A 15 -3.28 -20.64 -13.81
N ARG A 16 -4.37 -19.91 -14.10
CA ARG A 16 -5.74 -20.30 -13.76
C ARG A 16 -6.15 -21.63 -14.41
N SER A 17 -5.63 -21.94 -15.60
CA SER A 17 -5.91 -23.21 -16.27
C SER A 17 -5.14 -24.41 -15.69
N ARG A 18 -3.96 -24.18 -15.09
CA ARG A 18 -3.02 -25.23 -14.66
C ARG A 18 -3.10 -25.55 -13.17
N LYS A 19 -3.62 -24.65 -12.34
CA LYS A 19 -3.67 -24.78 -10.88
C LYS A 19 -5.00 -24.32 -10.31
N SER A 20 -5.30 -24.76 -9.08
CA SER A 20 -6.36 -24.14 -8.28
C SER A 20 -6.00 -22.68 -8.02
N PHE A 21 -6.79 -21.78 -8.56
CA PHE A 21 -6.63 -20.34 -8.43
C PHE A 21 -7.97 -19.71 -8.00
N PRO A 22 -8.01 -18.87 -6.95
CA PRO A 22 -6.92 -18.61 -5.99
C PRO A 22 -6.57 -19.85 -5.16
N PRO A 23 -5.38 -19.91 -4.54
CA PRO A 23 -5.02 -21.01 -3.65
C PRO A 23 -5.93 -21.01 -2.41
N VAL A 24 -6.29 -22.20 -1.95
CA VAL A 24 -7.01 -22.38 -0.67
C VAL A 24 -5.97 -22.37 0.45
N TRP A 25 -6.24 -21.64 1.52
CA TRP A 25 -5.38 -21.51 2.69
C TRP A 25 -6.19 -21.69 3.97
N GLN A 26 -5.56 -22.21 5.03
CA GLN A 26 -6.18 -22.51 6.32
C GLN A 26 -5.82 -21.50 7.41
N ASP A 27 -4.65 -20.87 7.28
CA ASP A 27 -4.15 -19.87 8.21
C ASP A 27 -3.35 -18.77 7.48
N MET A 28 -2.98 -17.72 8.23
CA MET A 28 -2.27 -16.56 7.69
C MET A 28 -0.84 -16.91 7.22
N THR A 29 -0.20 -17.93 7.79
CA THR A 29 1.14 -18.35 7.38
C THR A 29 1.10 -19.07 6.03
N GLU A 30 0.09 -19.92 5.81
CA GLU A 30 -0.16 -20.54 4.52
C GLU A 30 -0.56 -19.50 3.46
N LEU A 31 -1.39 -18.51 3.82
CA LEU A 31 -1.73 -17.40 2.94
C LEU A 31 -0.50 -16.60 2.50
N GLU A 32 0.37 -16.22 3.44
CA GLU A 32 1.60 -15.49 3.14
C GLU A 32 2.48 -16.26 2.14
N LYS A 33 2.81 -17.51 2.50
CA LYS A 33 3.69 -18.35 1.69
C LYS A 33 3.10 -18.64 0.30
N SER A 34 1.83 -19.01 0.22
CA SER A 34 1.20 -19.38 -1.05
C SER A 34 1.08 -18.19 -2.00
N THR A 35 0.84 -16.98 -1.49
CA THR A 35 0.79 -15.76 -2.30
C THR A 35 2.18 -15.39 -2.83
N ASP A 36 3.23 -15.48 -2.01
CA ASP A 36 4.61 -15.24 -2.44
C ASP A 36 5.03 -16.22 -3.55
N GLU A 37 4.73 -17.50 -3.38
CA GLU A 37 4.96 -18.53 -4.40
C GLU A 37 4.17 -18.24 -5.69
N LEU A 38 2.90 -17.83 -5.57
CA LEU A 38 2.05 -17.55 -6.70
C LEU A 38 2.53 -16.35 -7.52
N ILE A 39 2.96 -15.27 -6.88
CA ILE A 39 3.53 -14.10 -7.57
C ILE A 39 4.86 -14.45 -8.24
N SER A 40 5.69 -15.27 -7.61
CA SER A 40 6.92 -15.77 -8.23
C SER A 40 6.62 -16.57 -9.50
N LEU A 41 5.67 -17.52 -9.43
CA LEU A 41 5.23 -18.30 -10.59
C LEU A 41 4.61 -17.43 -11.68
N PHE A 42 3.83 -16.43 -11.33
CA PHE A 42 3.24 -15.47 -12.27
C PHE A 42 4.32 -14.71 -13.03
N ARG A 43 5.35 -14.22 -12.35
CA ARG A 43 6.48 -13.51 -13.00
C ARG A 43 7.26 -14.43 -13.94
N GLU A 44 7.44 -15.70 -13.58
CA GLU A 44 8.09 -16.69 -14.45
C GLU A 44 7.23 -17.03 -15.69
N GLU A 45 5.93 -17.28 -15.52
CA GLU A 45 5.03 -17.52 -16.66
C GLU A 45 4.95 -16.29 -17.58
N ARG A 46 4.89 -15.08 -17.03
CA ARG A 46 4.88 -13.82 -17.80
C ARG A 46 6.15 -13.66 -18.63
N PHE A 47 7.30 -14.10 -18.13
CA PHE A 47 8.54 -14.10 -18.90
C PHE A 47 8.51 -15.09 -20.07
N ASN A 48 8.03 -16.30 -19.84
CA ASN A 48 7.88 -17.30 -20.89
C ASN A 48 6.91 -16.81 -21.99
N VAL A 49 5.76 -16.27 -21.59
CA VAL A 49 4.80 -15.65 -22.51
C VAL A 49 5.42 -14.49 -23.27
N SER A 50 6.18 -13.61 -22.60
CA SER A 50 6.86 -12.48 -23.26
C SER A 50 7.87 -12.95 -24.31
N LYS A 51 8.56 -14.07 -24.08
CA LYS A 51 9.44 -14.70 -25.06
C LYS A 51 8.67 -15.23 -26.28
N GLU A 52 7.51 -15.86 -26.06
CA GLU A 52 6.64 -16.37 -27.12
C GLU A 52 6.01 -15.26 -27.97
N LEU A 53 5.62 -14.15 -27.34
CA LEU A 53 5.06 -12.98 -28.03
C LEU A 53 6.10 -12.22 -28.88
N GLY A 54 7.40 -12.47 -28.66
CA GLY A 54 8.50 -11.97 -29.48
C GLY A 54 9.38 -10.90 -28.81
N GLY A 55 10.41 -10.47 -29.54
CA GLY A 55 11.52 -9.69 -28.98
C GLY A 55 11.13 -8.37 -28.30
N GLY A 56 10.10 -7.67 -28.79
CA GLY A 56 9.64 -6.42 -28.18
C GLY A 56 9.11 -6.61 -26.76
N TYR A 57 8.25 -7.62 -26.56
CA TYR A 57 7.71 -7.97 -25.25
C TYR A 57 8.81 -8.50 -24.31
N LEU A 58 9.71 -9.33 -24.83
CA LEU A 58 10.84 -9.85 -24.07
C LEU A 58 11.78 -8.74 -23.56
N ILE A 59 12.03 -7.71 -24.37
CA ILE A 59 12.86 -6.56 -23.94
C ILE A 59 12.19 -5.81 -22.78
N GLU A 60 10.88 -5.53 -22.86
CA GLU A 60 10.17 -4.86 -21.76
C GLU A 60 10.21 -5.69 -20.47
N GLU A 61 10.05 -7.01 -20.57
CA GLU A 61 10.14 -7.93 -19.43
C GLU A 61 11.56 -7.96 -18.82
N VAL A 62 12.61 -8.03 -19.63
CA VAL A 62 13.99 -8.01 -19.15
C VAL A 62 14.31 -6.71 -18.42
N ILE A 63 13.82 -5.57 -18.93
CA ILE A 63 13.93 -4.28 -18.24
C ILE A 63 13.19 -4.32 -16.89
N ASP A 64 11.96 -4.81 -16.86
CA ASP A 64 11.18 -4.91 -15.62
C ASP A 64 11.90 -5.74 -14.55
N ARG A 65 12.42 -6.92 -14.94
CA ARG A 65 13.17 -7.82 -14.06
C ARG A 65 14.44 -7.14 -13.52
N PHE A 66 15.18 -6.43 -14.37
CA PHE A 66 16.39 -5.72 -13.95
C PHE A 66 16.10 -4.55 -12.99
N VAL A 67 14.96 -3.87 -13.19
CA VAL A 67 14.54 -2.75 -12.35
C VAL A 67 14.03 -3.23 -10.99
N ARG A 68 13.49 -4.44 -10.84
CA ARG A 68 13.04 -4.93 -9.53
C ARG A 68 14.19 -5.05 -8.53
N THR A 69 13.88 -4.90 -7.26
CA THR A 69 14.82 -5.16 -6.15
C THR A 69 14.03 -5.60 -4.92
N ASP A 70 14.67 -6.41 -4.08
CA ASP A 70 14.21 -6.77 -2.75
C ASP A 70 15.00 -6.01 -1.65
N ASP A 71 15.80 -5.02 -2.07
CA ASP A 71 16.56 -4.16 -1.15
C ASP A 71 15.63 -3.41 -0.19
N ARG A 72 16.12 -3.21 1.02
CA ARG A 72 15.45 -2.40 2.03
C ARG A 72 15.87 -0.94 1.89
N GLU A 73 14.92 -0.04 2.12
CA GLU A 73 15.19 1.39 2.21
C GLU A 73 16.05 1.66 3.45
N PHE A 74 16.93 2.64 3.33
CA PHE A 74 17.81 3.08 4.41
C PHE A 74 17.00 3.57 5.61
N MET A 75 15.90 4.29 5.37
CA MET A 75 15.04 4.80 6.46
C MET A 75 14.35 3.70 7.30
N ASP A 76 14.23 2.49 6.76
CA ASP A 76 13.66 1.32 7.46
C ASP A 76 14.70 0.53 8.26
N ASP A 77 16.00 0.81 8.09
CA ASP A 77 17.06 0.08 8.78
C ASP A 77 17.18 0.54 10.24
N SER A 78 16.86 -0.34 11.19
CA SER A 78 16.92 -0.04 12.62
C SER A 78 18.32 0.32 13.13
N ARG A 79 19.38 0.12 12.34
CA ARG A 79 20.77 0.42 12.69
C ARG A 79 21.16 1.87 12.40
N ILE A 80 20.38 2.63 11.62
CA ILE A 80 20.72 4.03 11.35
C ILE A 80 20.48 4.90 12.59
N PRO A 81 21.29 5.95 12.81
CA PRO A 81 21.06 6.89 13.89
C PRO A 81 19.66 7.51 13.80
N GLU A 82 18.99 7.70 14.95
CA GLU A 82 17.62 8.25 14.97
C GLU A 82 17.52 9.59 14.25
N GLN A 83 18.57 10.42 14.35
CA GLN A 83 18.61 11.73 13.70
C GLN A 83 18.53 11.63 12.17
N GLU A 84 19.21 10.66 11.55
CA GLU A 84 19.19 10.46 10.10
C GLU A 84 17.82 9.95 9.64
N ARG A 85 17.21 9.06 10.42
CA ARG A 85 15.84 8.60 10.18
C ARG A 85 14.85 9.76 10.27
N LEU A 86 15.00 10.64 11.24
CA LEU A 86 14.13 11.82 11.40
C LEU A 86 14.27 12.82 10.25
N GLU A 87 15.49 13.05 9.75
CA GLU A 87 15.69 13.90 8.58
C GLU A 87 15.05 13.29 7.33
N SER A 88 15.13 11.97 7.15
CA SER A 88 14.48 11.26 6.04
C SER A 88 12.94 11.35 6.13
N VAL A 89 12.36 11.15 7.32
CA VAL A 89 10.92 11.33 7.56
C VAL A 89 10.48 12.77 7.25
N LYS A 90 11.22 13.79 7.69
CA LYS A 90 10.90 15.18 7.35
C LYS A 90 11.02 15.46 5.84
N ALA A 91 12.00 14.86 5.18
CA ALA A 91 12.18 14.97 3.74
C ALA A 91 11.01 14.36 2.98
N LEU A 92 10.53 13.19 3.43
CA LEU A 92 9.32 12.56 2.92
C LEU A 92 8.09 13.45 3.12
N GLU A 93 7.91 14.04 4.30
CA GLU A 93 6.79 14.97 4.53
C GLU A 93 6.84 16.19 3.60
N ARG A 94 8.02 16.77 3.36
CA ARG A 94 8.19 17.87 2.40
C ARG A 94 7.90 17.44 0.96
N GLN A 95 8.35 16.25 0.55
CA GLN A 95 8.05 15.69 -0.76
C GLN A 95 6.55 15.45 -0.94
N ASN A 96 5.90 14.83 0.05
CA ASN A 96 4.45 14.57 0.02
C ASN A 96 3.65 15.88 -0.06
N ALA A 97 4.07 16.92 0.66
CA ALA A 97 3.46 18.24 0.59
C ALA A 97 3.67 18.90 -0.79
N PHE A 98 4.90 18.86 -1.31
CA PHE A 98 5.24 19.41 -2.64
C PHE A 98 4.44 18.75 -3.76
N LEU A 99 4.28 17.42 -3.71
CA LEU A 99 3.54 16.63 -4.69
C LEU A 99 2.01 16.65 -4.46
N GLN A 100 1.53 17.30 -3.39
CA GLN A 100 0.13 17.31 -2.97
C GLN A 100 -0.47 15.89 -2.87
N LEU A 101 0.29 14.94 -2.32
CA LEU A 101 -0.17 13.55 -2.22
C LEU A 101 -1.31 13.40 -1.20
N TYR A 102 -1.25 14.07 -0.05
CA TYR A 102 -2.33 13.94 0.95
C TYR A 102 -3.69 14.42 0.44
N PRO A 103 -3.85 15.59 -0.21
CA PRO A 103 -5.11 15.95 -0.86
C PRO A 103 -5.63 14.87 -1.82
N ARG A 104 -4.75 14.30 -2.65
CA ARG A 104 -5.14 13.23 -3.60
C ARG A 104 -5.59 11.96 -2.87
N HIS A 105 -4.87 11.52 -1.84
CA HIS A 105 -5.27 10.37 -1.03
C HIS A 105 -6.63 10.63 -0.36
N ILE A 106 -6.85 11.84 0.15
CA ILE A 106 -8.13 12.21 0.77
C ILE A 106 -9.25 12.20 -0.28
N ASP A 107 -9.03 12.71 -1.49
CA ASP A 107 -10.03 12.67 -2.57
C ASP A 107 -10.41 11.23 -2.98
N ILE A 108 -9.45 10.29 -2.91
CA ILE A 108 -9.70 8.86 -3.11
C ILE A 108 -10.56 8.27 -1.98
N LEU A 109 -10.29 8.65 -0.73
CA LEU A 109 -10.98 8.10 0.44
C LEU A 109 -12.36 8.71 0.70
N LEU A 110 -12.57 9.98 0.34
CA LEU A 110 -13.79 10.72 0.67
C LEU A 110 -15.09 10.07 0.15
N PRO A 111 -15.17 9.53 -1.08
CA PRO A 111 -16.36 8.83 -1.55
C PRO A 111 -16.71 7.61 -0.68
N LEU A 112 -15.72 6.80 -0.31
CA LEU A 112 -15.90 5.62 0.55
C LEU A 112 -16.32 6.02 1.97
N ILE A 113 -15.70 7.05 2.52
CA ILE A 113 -16.05 7.60 3.84
C ILE A 113 -17.51 8.10 3.84
N ARG A 114 -17.96 8.79 2.78
CA ARG A 114 -19.34 9.24 2.64
C ARG A 114 -20.31 8.08 2.56
N GLN A 115 -20.01 7.08 1.72
CA GLN A 115 -20.82 5.88 1.58
C GLN A 115 -20.99 5.14 2.92
N ALA A 116 -19.89 4.93 3.66
CA ALA A 116 -19.92 4.32 4.98
C ALA A 116 -20.77 5.13 5.97
N SER A 117 -20.63 6.46 5.97
CA SER A 117 -21.42 7.33 6.84
C SER A 117 -22.92 7.25 6.54
N GLU A 118 -23.29 7.27 5.26
CA GLU A 118 -24.68 7.16 4.81
C GLU A 118 -25.30 5.79 5.18
N ARG A 119 -24.52 4.71 5.02
CA ARG A 119 -24.92 3.33 5.36
C ARG A 119 -25.13 3.16 6.87
N PHE A 120 -24.15 3.54 7.69
CA PHE A 120 -24.20 3.26 9.13
C PHE A 120 -24.88 4.34 9.97
N ARG A 121 -25.07 5.56 9.42
CA ARG A 121 -25.68 6.70 10.12
C ARG A 121 -25.05 7.02 11.47
N ARG A 122 -23.74 6.81 11.58
CA ARG A 122 -22.90 7.10 12.74
C ARG A 122 -21.54 7.64 12.29
N GLU A 123 -20.71 7.99 13.27
CA GLU A 123 -19.30 8.29 13.04
C GLU A 123 -18.61 7.14 12.28
N VAL A 124 -17.90 7.48 11.22
CA VAL A 124 -17.10 6.54 10.44
C VAL A 124 -15.76 6.32 11.14
N LYS A 125 -15.39 5.07 11.36
CA LYS A 125 -14.14 4.69 11.99
C LYS A 125 -13.14 4.25 10.92
N ILE A 126 -11.97 4.87 10.91
CA ILE A 126 -10.94 4.66 9.89
C ILE A 126 -9.63 4.26 10.59
N LEU A 127 -9.02 3.17 10.15
CA LEU A 127 -7.69 2.74 10.61
C LEU A 127 -6.68 2.90 9.48
N GLU A 128 -5.59 3.63 9.72
CA GLU A 128 -4.41 3.63 8.86
C GLU A 128 -3.36 2.62 9.37
N LEU A 129 -3.02 1.63 8.55
CA LEU A 129 -1.95 0.67 8.80
C LEU A 129 -0.62 1.17 8.24
N ALA A 130 0.48 0.95 8.98
CA ALA A 130 1.82 1.40 8.63
C ALA A 130 1.88 2.92 8.37
N SER A 131 1.24 3.68 9.26
CA SER A 131 1.05 5.13 9.12
C SER A 131 2.35 5.94 9.22
N GLY A 132 3.47 5.35 9.63
CA GLY A 132 4.74 6.05 9.80
C GLY A 132 4.58 7.24 10.75
N SER A 133 4.97 8.45 10.30
CA SER A 133 4.75 9.68 11.09
C SER A 133 3.30 10.17 11.14
N GLY A 134 2.35 9.44 10.54
CA GLY A 134 0.92 9.74 10.57
C GLY A 134 0.49 10.85 9.62
N GLY A 135 1.27 11.11 8.57
CA GLY A 135 1.05 12.23 7.66
C GLY A 135 -0.35 12.25 7.03
N LEU A 136 -0.82 11.11 6.51
CA LEU A 136 -2.16 10.97 5.95
C LEU A 136 -3.23 11.05 7.04
N ALA A 137 -3.14 10.27 8.11
CA ALA A 137 -4.11 10.32 9.22
C ALA A 137 -4.32 11.75 9.77
N LEU A 138 -3.25 12.52 9.97
CA LEU A 138 -3.32 13.91 10.42
C LEU A 138 -3.98 14.82 9.37
N ALA A 139 -3.60 14.69 8.10
CA ALA A 139 -4.16 15.48 7.01
C ALA A 139 -5.67 15.20 6.82
N LEU A 140 -6.05 13.92 6.86
CA LEU A 140 -7.44 13.48 6.78
C LEU A 140 -8.24 13.97 7.98
N ALA A 141 -7.71 13.90 9.20
CA ALA A 141 -8.38 14.40 10.40
C ALA A 141 -8.64 15.91 10.33
N SER A 142 -7.66 16.67 9.83
CA SER A 142 -7.79 18.11 9.62
C SER A 142 -8.88 18.43 8.60
N GLU A 143 -8.89 17.72 7.46
CA GLU A 143 -9.85 17.93 6.39
C GLU A 143 -11.28 17.54 6.79
N LEU A 144 -11.47 16.41 7.48
CA LEU A 144 -12.79 15.98 7.98
C LEU A 144 -13.30 16.92 9.08
N LYS A 145 -12.43 17.37 10.00
CA LYS A 145 -12.77 18.39 11.00
C LYS A 145 -13.22 19.69 10.33
N ARG A 146 -12.49 20.16 9.31
CA ARG A 146 -12.83 21.36 8.53
C ARG A 146 -14.18 21.23 7.83
N LYS A 147 -14.49 20.05 7.28
CA LYS A 147 -15.79 19.74 6.66
C LYS A 147 -16.90 19.41 7.67
N LYS A 148 -16.61 19.39 8.99
CA LYS A 148 -17.52 18.94 10.06
C LYS A 148 -18.10 17.55 9.79
N PHE A 149 -17.29 16.67 9.20
CA PHE A 149 -17.68 15.30 8.91
C PHE A 149 -17.42 14.42 10.14
N PRO A 150 -18.40 13.65 10.65
CA PRO A 150 -18.22 12.82 11.83
C PRO A 150 -17.41 11.57 11.49
N ALA A 151 -16.10 11.63 11.74
CA ALA A 151 -15.21 10.49 11.58
C ALA A 151 -14.14 10.49 12.67
N ARG A 152 -13.73 9.28 13.07
CA ARG A 152 -12.61 9.03 13.96
C ARG A 152 -11.55 8.26 13.20
N ILE A 153 -10.32 8.76 13.31
CA ILE A 153 -9.17 8.20 12.62
C ILE A 153 -8.21 7.65 13.66
N THR A 154 -7.76 6.44 13.44
CA THR A 154 -6.70 5.80 14.21
C THR A 154 -5.55 5.51 13.27
N GLY A 155 -4.39 6.12 13.49
CA GLY A 155 -3.16 5.71 12.81
C GLY A 155 -2.46 4.60 13.58
N SER A 156 -1.76 3.72 12.89
CA SER A 156 -1.03 2.65 13.54
C SER A 156 0.30 2.34 12.89
N ASP A 157 1.26 1.87 13.68
CA ASP A 157 2.61 1.52 13.26
C ASP A 157 3.24 0.58 14.29
N ILE A 158 4.29 -0.17 13.92
CA ILE A 158 5.03 -1.02 14.87
C ILE A 158 6.08 -0.22 15.66
N VAL A 159 6.43 0.99 15.22
CA VAL A 159 7.50 1.79 15.80
C VAL A 159 6.94 2.71 16.90
N PRO A 160 7.25 2.47 18.20
CA PRO A 160 6.65 3.24 19.29
C PRO A 160 6.97 4.75 19.23
N SER A 161 8.18 5.08 18.75
CA SER A 161 8.61 6.49 18.61
C SER A 161 7.79 7.28 17.59
N TYR A 162 7.18 6.61 16.59
CA TYR A 162 6.28 7.26 15.64
C TYR A 162 4.93 7.54 16.31
N ILE A 163 4.38 6.54 16.99
CA ILE A 163 3.12 6.66 17.76
C ILE A 163 3.17 7.84 18.74
N GLU A 164 4.25 7.94 19.52
CA GLU A 164 4.42 9.03 20.48
C GLU A 164 4.46 10.41 19.79
N LYS A 165 5.28 10.55 18.73
CA LYS A 165 5.43 11.81 18.00
C LYS A 165 4.12 12.22 17.32
N SER A 166 3.40 11.29 16.72
CA SER A 166 2.13 11.54 16.03
C SER A 166 1.01 11.92 17.00
N ASN A 167 0.92 11.26 18.16
CA ASN A 167 -0.03 11.65 19.22
C ASN A 167 0.27 13.05 19.76
N ARG A 168 1.54 13.41 19.99
CA ARG A 168 1.91 14.79 20.39
C ARG A 168 1.52 15.82 19.32
N ARG A 169 1.70 15.49 18.03
CA ARG A 169 1.32 16.36 16.91
C ARG A 169 -0.20 16.51 16.79
N ALA A 170 -0.95 15.42 16.95
CA ALA A 170 -2.41 15.44 16.97
C ALA A 170 -2.95 16.33 18.10
N ALA A 171 -2.41 16.17 19.31
CA ALA A 171 -2.78 16.98 20.48
C ALA A 171 -2.44 18.46 20.26
N GLY A 172 -1.24 18.78 19.77
CA GLY A 172 -0.82 20.15 19.48
C GLY A 172 -1.66 20.86 18.42
N GLN A 173 -2.30 20.10 17.52
CA GLN A 173 -3.19 20.62 16.48
C GLN A 173 -4.68 20.49 16.84
N ASN A 174 -5.00 19.92 18.01
CA ASN A 174 -6.36 19.62 18.45
C ASN A 174 -7.16 18.82 17.39
N LEU A 175 -6.53 17.80 16.78
CA LEU A 175 -7.16 16.98 15.74
C LEU A 175 -7.83 15.73 16.35
N PRO A 176 -8.99 15.30 15.82
CA PRO A 176 -9.69 14.09 16.28
C PRO A 176 -9.06 12.82 15.70
N VAL A 177 -7.79 12.57 16.03
CA VAL A 177 -7.01 11.43 15.58
C VAL A 177 -6.12 10.92 16.71
N GLU A 178 -6.03 9.60 16.82
CA GLU A 178 -5.16 8.93 17.78
C GLU A 178 -4.24 7.95 17.07
N PHE A 179 -3.11 7.63 17.70
CA PHE A 179 -2.14 6.67 17.17
C PHE A 179 -1.90 5.55 18.16
N MET A 180 -1.81 4.31 17.66
CA MET A 180 -1.55 3.12 18.47
C MET A 180 -0.50 2.20 17.84
N GLU A 181 0.29 1.53 18.67
CA GLU A 181 1.29 0.58 18.18
C GLU A 181 0.61 -0.70 17.67
N LEU A 182 0.53 -0.99 16.38
CA LEU A 182 -0.13 -2.20 15.85
C LEU A 182 0.76 -2.86 14.80
N ASN A 183 0.87 -4.19 14.87
CA ASN A 183 1.43 -4.96 13.78
C ASN A 183 0.36 -5.21 12.71
N ALA A 184 0.59 -4.74 11.48
CA ALA A 184 -0.33 -4.95 10.37
C ALA A 184 -0.50 -6.44 9.99
N PHE A 185 0.38 -7.33 10.48
CA PHE A 185 0.28 -8.77 10.31
C PHE A 185 -0.26 -9.51 11.53
N ASP A 186 -0.56 -8.82 12.63
CA ASP A 186 -1.28 -9.41 13.77
C ASP A 186 -2.21 -8.38 14.42
N MET A 187 -3.46 -8.40 13.97
CA MET A 187 -4.53 -7.50 14.39
C MET A 187 -5.47 -8.13 15.43
N LYS A 188 -5.12 -9.27 16.04
CA LYS A 188 -6.01 -10.01 16.98
C LYS A 188 -6.52 -9.21 18.17
N ARG A 189 -5.83 -8.13 18.54
CA ARG A 189 -6.26 -7.24 19.63
C ARG A 189 -7.41 -6.32 19.23
N LEU A 190 -7.65 -6.14 17.93
CA LEU A 190 -8.77 -5.36 17.41
C LEU A 190 -10.05 -6.20 17.53
N GLY A 191 -11.17 -5.52 17.77
CA GLY A 191 -12.49 -6.13 17.73
C GLY A 191 -12.87 -6.52 16.30
N ARG A 192 -13.74 -7.51 16.18
CA ARG A 192 -14.40 -7.81 14.89
C ARG A 192 -15.22 -6.59 14.47
N ASP A 193 -15.16 -6.23 13.19
CA ASP A 193 -15.93 -5.11 12.62
C ASP A 193 -15.69 -3.77 13.38
N GLU A 194 -14.52 -3.61 13.99
CA GLU A 194 -14.21 -2.45 14.83
C GLU A 194 -14.13 -1.16 14.01
N PHE A 195 -13.63 -1.26 12.77
CA PHE A 195 -13.46 -0.15 11.84
C PHE A 195 -14.42 -0.30 10.65
N ASP A 196 -14.69 0.83 9.98
CA ASP A 196 -15.46 0.81 8.74
C ASP A 196 -14.53 0.68 7.54
N ILE A 197 -13.42 1.43 7.58
CA ILE A 197 -12.44 1.50 6.51
C ILE A 197 -11.04 1.26 7.10
N ILE A 198 -10.29 0.37 6.48
CA ILE A 198 -8.85 0.20 6.73
C ILE A 198 -8.09 0.69 5.51
N VAL A 199 -7.08 1.51 5.72
CA VAL A 199 -6.25 2.08 4.65
C VAL A 199 -4.77 1.88 4.95
N THR A 200 -3.97 1.72 3.92
CA THR A 200 -2.50 1.90 4.00
C THR A 200 -2.07 2.73 2.81
N SER A 201 -1.13 3.66 3.01
CA SER A 201 -0.70 4.58 1.97
C SER A 201 0.81 4.71 1.91
N GLN A 202 1.38 4.67 0.70
CA GLN A 202 2.81 4.75 0.44
C GLN A 202 3.62 3.68 1.18
N SER A 203 3.01 2.53 1.48
CA SER A 203 3.66 1.45 2.23
C SER A 203 3.51 0.08 1.58
N LEU A 204 2.70 -0.08 0.52
CA LEU A 204 2.46 -1.41 -0.06
C LEU A 204 3.77 -2.06 -0.51
N HIS A 205 4.63 -1.28 -1.18
CA HIS A 205 5.93 -1.72 -1.67
C HIS A 205 6.96 -2.07 -0.57
N HIS A 206 6.67 -1.84 0.71
CA HIS A 206 7.54 -2.31 1.80
C HIS A 206 7.29 -3.77 2.18
N PHE A 207 6.14 -4.30 1.79
CA PHE A 207 5.67 -5.63 2.17
C PHE A 207 5.84 -6.62 1.03
N SER A 208 6.13 -7.89 1.35
CA SER A 208 6.06 -8.97 0.37
C SER A 208 4.61 -9.17 -0.13
N PRO A 209 4.41 -9.82 -1.29
CA PRO A 209 3.06 -10.18 -1.73
C PRO A 209 2.24 -10.90 -0.67
N GLY A 210 2.84 -11.88 0.01
CA GLY A 210 2.24 -12.64 1.08
C GLY A 210 1.86 -11.79 2.29
N GLN A 211 2.75 -10.89 2.70
CA GLN A 211 2.48 -9.95 3.77
C GLN A 211 1.31 -9.03 3.44
N LEU A 212 1.22 -8.52 2.21
CA LEU A 212 0.06 -7.74 1.76
C LEU A 212 -1.23 -8.56 1.76
N ALA A 213 -1.18 -9.82 1.33
CA ALA A 213 -2.33 -10.71 1.39
C ALA A 213 -2.81 -10.93 2.83
N VAL A 214 -1.88 -11.13 3.77
CA VAL A 214 -2.19 -11.24 5.20
C VAL A 214 -2.82 -9.96 5.76
N MET A 215 -2.32 -8.78 5.36
CA MET A 215 -2.91 -7.50 5.76
C MET A 215 -4.35 -7.36 5.26
N ILE A 216 -4.61 -7.70 4.00
CA ILE A 216 -5.96 -7.64 3.39
C ILE A 216 -6.90 -8.62 4.09
N ALA A 217 -6.48 -9.86 4.30
CA ALA A 217 -7.29 -10.90 4.94
C ALA A 217 -7.64 -10.53 6.40
N GLN A 218 -6.69 -9.94 7.14
CA GLN A 218 -6.96 -9.42 8.48
C GLN A 218 -7.85 -8.18 8.45
N ALA A 219 -7.69 -7.29 7.47
CA ALA A 219 -8.58 -6.17 7.31
C ALA A 219 -10.04 -6.64 7.12
N GLY A 220 -10.27 -7.75 6.40
CA GLY A 220 -11.60 -8.36 6.26
C GLY A 220 -12.21 -8.91 7.55
N GLN A 221 -11.43 -9.08 8.62
CA GLN A 221 -11.95 -9.46 9.95
C GLN A 221 -12.34 -8.25 10.81
N HIS A 222 -11.81 -7.06 10.49
CA HIS A 222 -11.88 -5.88 11.34
C HIS A 222 -12.54 -4.66 10.67
N ALA A 223 -12.72 -4.69 9.34
CA ALA A 223 -13.39 -3.65 8.57
C ALA A 223 -14.78 -4.09 8.08
N THR A 224 -15.77 -3.22 8.25
CA THR A 224 -17.14 -3.47 7.74
C THR A 224 -17.34 -3.11 6.27
N THR A 225 -16.49 -2.25 5.70
CA THR A 225 -16.69 -1.71 4.33
C THR A 225 -15.57 -2.10 3.39
N ALA A 226 -14.33 -1.68 3.67
CA ALA A 226 -13.24 -1.87 2.71
C ALA A 226 -11.84 -1.82 3.33
N PHE A 227 -10.91 -2.47 2.63
CA PHE A 227 -9.47 -2.21 2.67
C PHE A 227 -9.06 -1.39 1.45
N ILE A 228 -8.22 -0.36 1.65
CA ILE A 228 -7.67 0.48 0.57
C ILE A 228 -6.15 0.54 0.67
N GLY A 229 -5.46 0.09 -0.37
CA GLY A 229 -4.02 0.29 -0.53
C GLY A 229 -3.76 1.39 -1.56
N ILE A 230 -3.04 2.45 -1.18
CA ILE A 230 -2.65 3.53 -2.09
C ILE A 230 -1.12 3.54 -2.20
N ASP A 231 -0.58 3.41 -3.41
CA ASP A 231 0.87 3.44 -3.59
C ASP A 231 1.26 3.97 -4.97
N GLY A 232 2.56 4.14 -5.23
CA GLY A 232 3.06 4.60 -6.52
C GLY A 232 2.72 3.64 -7.66
N TYR A 233 2.40 4.22 -8.82
CA TYR A 233 2.11 3.46 -10.03
C TYR A 233 3.38 2.96 -10.72
N ARG A 234 3.53 1.64 -10.86
CA ARG A 234 4.68 1.04 -11.55
C ARG A 234 4.75 1.51 -13.00
N SER A 235 5.75 2.35 -13.29
CA SER A 235 5.98 2.91 -14.62
C SER A 235 7.42 3.39 -14.76
N ALA A 236 7.95 3.43 -15.98
CA ALA A 236 9.28 3.97 -16.23
C ALA A 236 9.39 5.44 -15.80
N LEU A 237 8.31 6.20 -15.96
CA LEU A 237 8.25 7.61 -15.57
C LEU A 237 8.40 7.79 -14.05
N LEU A 238 7.70 7.00 -13.23
CA LEU A 238 7.88 7.07 -11.78
C LEU A 238 9.19 6.41 -11.33
N GLY A 239 9.67 5.39 -12.05
CA GLY A 239 10.99 4.79 -11.84
C GLY A 239 12.14 5.81 -11.84
N LEU A 240 12.01 6.87 -12.64
CA LEU A 240 12.97 7.99 -12.66
C LEU A 240 12.48 9.21 -11.87
N GLY A 241 11.18 9.47 -11.87
CA GLY A 241 10.59 10.66 -11.27
C GLY A 241 10.66 10.68 -9.75
N VAL A 242 10.40 9.54 -9.08
CA VAL A 242 10.48 9.44 -7.62
C VAL A 242 11.89 9.71 -7.10
N PRO A 243 12.96 9.02 -7.57
CA PRO A 243 14.32 9.33 -7.11
C PRO A 243 14.76 10.74 -7.50
N PHE A 244 14.31 11.26 -8.64
CA PHE A 244 14.60 12.65 -9.02
C PHE A 244 14.03 13.65 -8.02
N VAL A 245 12.74 13.53 -7.66
CA VAL A 245 12.09 14.42 -6.69
C VAL A 245 12.69 14.22 -5.29
N ALA A 246 12.99 12.99 -4.89
CA ALA A 246 13.67 12.71 -3.62
C ALA A 246 15.07 13.36 -3.58
N GLY A 247 15.80 13.34 -4.70
CA GLY A 247 17.09 14.00 -4.87
C GLY A 247 17.05 15.53 -4.68
N LEU A 248 15.91 16.18 -4.92
CA LEU A 248 15.73 17.62 -4.67
C LEU A 248 15.84 17.98 -3.18
N GLN A 249 15.77 17.00 -2.28
CA GLN A 249 15.97 17.21 -0.84
C GLN A 249 17.45 17.33 -0.46
N ALA A 250 18.38 17.07 -1.39
CA ALA A 250 19.82 17.07 -1.16
C ALA A 250 20.28 16.14 -0.01
N ILE A 251 19.52 15.06 0.23
CA ILE A 251 19.85 14.00 1.19
C ILE A 251 20.14 12.72 0.37
N PRO A 252 21.41 12.28 0.26
CA PRO A 252 21.77 11.16 -0.60
C PRO A 252 21.04 9.85 -0.27
N SER A 253 20.90 9.50 1.02
CA SER A 253 20.17 8.31 1.46
C SER A 253 18.70 8.36 1.04
N PHE A 254 18.05 9.52 1.16
CA PHE A 254 16.66 9.71 0.76
C PHE A 254 16.46 9.60 -0.76
N ALA A 255 17.42 10.07 -1.56
CA ALA A 255 17.40 9.88 -3.01
C ALA A 255 17.51 8.40 -3.41
N LEU A 256 18.34 7.63 -2.68
CA LEU A 256 18.45 6.18 -2.84
C LEU A 256 17.17 5.47 -2.41
N ASP A 257 16.55 5.89 -1.30
CA ASP A 257 15.25 5.37 -0.87
C ASP A 257 14.20 5.59 -1.97
N GLY A 258 14.10 6.80 -2.53
CA GLY A 258 13.21 7.05 -3.66
C GLY A 258 13.46 6.16 -4.89
N LEU A 259 14.71 5.76 -5.14
CA LEU A 259 15.05 4.80 -6.20
C LEU A 259 14.59 3.39 -5.83
N ILE A 260 14.84 2.96 -4.58
CA ILE A 260 14.43 1.66 -4.05
C ILE A 260 12.90 1.53 -4.07
N SER A 261 12.16 2.53 -3.55
CA SER A 261 10.69 2.56 -3.55
C SER A 261 10.12 2.38 -4.96
N ALA A 262 10.63 3.16 -5.93
CA ALA A 262 10.12 3.14 -7.29
C ALA A 262 10.35 1.80 -8.01
N ARG A 263 11.43 1.09 -7.64
CA ARG A 263 11.75 -0.25 -8.13
C ARG A 263 10.82 -1.32 -7.55
N LYS A 264 10.28 -1.08 -6.35
CA LYS A 264 9.41 -2.00 -5.58
C LYS A 264 7.92 -1.81 -5.83
N PHE A 265 7.48 -0.74 -6.49
CA PHE A 265 6.07 -0.55 -6.83
C PHE A 265 5.49 -1.77 -7.57
N TYR A 266 4.34 -2.23 -7.09
CA TYR A 266 3.59 -3.33 -7.69
C TYR A 266 2.94 -2.92 -9.02
N SER A 267 2.90 -3.86 -9.96
CA SER A 267 2.02 -3.75 -11.14
C SER A 267 0.56 -3.99 -10.75
N GLU A 268 -0.37 -3.51 -11.59
CA GLU A 268 -1.81 -3.68 -11.36
C GLU A 268 -2.19 -5.17 -11.25
N LEU A 269 -1.61 -6.02 -12.10
CA LEU A 269 -1.87 -7.46 -12.09
C LEU A 269 -1.32 -8.16 -10.84
N GLU A 270 -0.18 -7.70 -10.31
CA GLU A 270 0.33 -8.24 -9.05
C GLU A 270 -0.59 -7.87 -7.88
N LEU A 271 -1.05 -6.62 -7.80
CA LEU A 271 -2.03 -6.20 -6.79
C LEU A 271 -3.34 -6.99 -6.93
N ALA A 272 -3.81 -7.22 -8.16
CA ALA A 272 -5.00 -8.02 -8.42
C ALA A 272 -4.85 -9.47 -7.94
N ILE A 273 -3.72 -10.13 -8.22
CA ILE A 273 -3.46 -11.51 -7.78
C ILE A 273 -3.38 -11.59 -6.26
N ILE A 274 -2.69 -10.64 -5.61
CA ILE A 274 -2.59 -10.55 -4.15
C ILE A 274 -3.97 -10.39 -3.54
N ALA A 275 -4.78 -9.46 -4.06
CA ALA A 275 -6.12 -9.21 -3.60
C ALA A 275 -7.04 -10.41 -3.81
N GLU A 276 -7.04 -11.05 -4.99
CA GLU A 276 -7.85 -12.25 -5.28
C GLU A 276 -7.50 -13.41 -4.34
N THR A 277 -6.22 -13.55 -3.98
CA THR A 277 -5.75 -14.60 -3.05
C THR A 277 -6.22 -14.33 -1.61
N ALA A 278 -6.21 -13.07 -1.18
CA ALA A 278 -6.56 -12.67 0.18
C ALA A 278 -8.07 -12.49 0.41
N ALA A 279 -8.77 -11.92 -0.57
CA ALA A 279 -10.17 -11.51 -0.49
C ALA A 279 -11.14 -12.70 -0.57
N GLY A 280 -10.72 -13.85 -1.11
CA GLY A 280 -11.59 -15.01 -1.28
C GLY A 280 -12.78 -14.70 -2.18
N GLN A 281 -14.01 -14.65 -1.63
CA GLN A 281 -15.23 -14.33 -2.38
C GLN A 281 -15.52 -12.82 -2.49
N HIS A 282 -14.75 -11.99 -1.78
CA HIS A 282 -14.95 -10.56 -1.75
C HIS A 282 -14.52 -9.88 -3.05
N HIS A 283 -15.20 -8.78 -3.39
CA HIS A 283 -14.90 -8.03 -4.60
C HIS A 283 -13.67 -7.14 -4.41
N TYR A 284 -12.83 -7.05 -5.43
CA TYR A 284 -11.68 -6.16 -5.44
C TYR A 284 -11.56 -5.42 -6.77
N GLU A 285 -10.94 -4.25 -6.73
CA GLU A 285 -10.67 -3.39 -7.88
C GLU A 285 -9.25 -2.81 -7.77
N VAL A 286 -8.57 -2.67 -8.91
CA VAL A 286 -7.24 -2.05 -8.99
C VAL A 286 -7.28 -0.95 -10.04
N ASP A 287 -7.16 0.29 -9.59
CA ASP A 287 -7.24 1.48 -10.43
C ASP A 287 -5.89 2.16 -10.60
N CYS A 288 -5.70 2.75 -11.79
CA CYS A 288 -4.61 3.68 -12.05
C CYS A 288 -5.14 5.11 -11.97
N LEU A 289 -4.88 5.76 -10.83
CA LEU A 289 -5.11 7.20 -10.62
C LEU A 289 -3.77 7.91 -10.65
N TRP A 290 -3.15 7.97 -11.84
CA TRP A 290 -1.77 8.41 -12.02
C TRP A 290 -1.46 9.69 -11.22
N PRO A 291 -0.40 9.71 -10.39
CA PRO A 291 0.71 8.75 -10.32
C PRO A 291 0.50 7.58 -9.33
N LEU A 292 -0.72 7.30 -8.90
CA LEU A 292 -1.03 6.30 -7.88
C LEU A 292 -1.67 5.06 -8.47
N SER A 293 -1.34 3.90 -7.91
CA SER A 293 -2.18 2.70 -7.96
C SER A 293 -3.07 2.70 -6.72
N VAL A 294 -4.34 2.35 -6.90
CA VAL A 294 -5.29 2.18 -5.79
C VAL A 294 -5.85 0.78 -5.85
N LEU A 295 -5.59 -0.01 -4.81
CA LEU A 295 -6.23 -1.30 -4.59
C LEU A 295 -7.39 -1.10 -3.60
N THR A 296 -8.59 -1.49 -3.99
CA THR A 296 -9.77 -1.50 -3.12
C THR A 296 -10.28 -2.93 -2.98
N VAL A 297 -10.46 -3.42 -1.75
CA VAL A 297 -11.12 -4.70 -1.45
C VAL A 297 -12.36 -4.41 -0.61
N ARG A 298 -13.53 -4.87 -1.06
CA ARG A 298 -14.84 -4.61 -0.45
C ARG A 298 -15.32 -5.79 0.38
N PHE A 299 -15.76 -5.55 1.62
CA PHE A 299 -16.20 -6.59 2.55
C PHE A 299 -17.72 -6.65 2.77
N ASP A 300 -18.49 -5.81 2.06
CA ASP A 300 -19.82 -5.36 2.47
C ASP A 300 -20.99 -5.63 1.53
#